data_AF-A0A935VQL5-F1
#
_entry.id   AF-A0A935VQL5-F1
#
_cell.length_a   1.000
_cell.length_b   1.000
_cell.length_c   1.000
_cell.angle_alpha   90.00
_cell.angle_beta   90.00
_cell.angle_gamma   90.00
#
_symmetry.space_group_name_H-M   'P 1'
#
loop_
_entity.id
_entity.type
_entity.pdbx_description
1 polymer ?
#
loop_
_entity_poly.entity_id
_entity_poly.type
_entity_poly.pdbx_seq_one_letter_code
_entity_poly.pdbx_strand_id
1 'polypeptide(L)' 'MKLVTYLKNDHEQLALLVNGNLYDTDSLHSDLPMSMSMFLNYWDDVMPLALSAEQRIKEGMVRSSMAFP' A
#
# COMPACT_ATOMS: atom_id res chain seq x y z
N MET A 1 -6.41 7.38 -4.52
CA MET A 1 -5.77 6.59 -3.46
C MET A 1 -6.54 6.62 -2.16
N LYS A 2 -6.69 5.45 -1.52
CA LYS A 2 -7.13 5.30 -0.12
C LYS A 2 -6.08 4.48 0.62
N LEU A 3 -5.63 4.97 1.78
CA LEU A 3 -4.67 4.29 2.65
C LEU A 3 -5.42 3.69 3.83
N VAL A 4 -5.04 2.47 4.21
CA VAL A 4 -5.65 1.74 5.33
C VAL A 4 -4.55 1.16 6.21
N THR A 5 -4.71 1.29 7.51
CA THR A 5 -3.90 0.58 8.49
C THR A 5 -4.69 -0.60 9.02
N TYR A 6 -4.06 -1.77 9.10
CA TYR A 6 -4.64 -3.00 9.63
C TYR A 6 -3.62 -3.71 10.52
N LEU A 7 -4.09 -4.66 11.33
CA LEU A 7 -3.22 -5.49 12.15
C LEU A 7 -2.82 -6.75 11.39
N LYS A 8 -1.52 -6.98 11.27
CA LYS A 8 -0.91 -8.18 10.70
C LYS A 8 0.04 -8.77 11.74
N ASN A 9 -0.29 -9.94 12.29
CA ASN A 9 0.48 -10.56 13.38
C ASN A 9 0.72 -9.61 14.56
N ASP A 10 -0.34 -8.94 15.05
CA ASP A 10 -0.30 -7.94 16.13
C ASP A 10 0.53 -6.67 15.87
N HIS A 11 0.97 -6.45 14.63
CA HIS A 11 1.66 -5.24 14.20
C HIS A 11 0.82 -4.42 13.23
N GLU A 12 0.89 -3.08 13.35
CA GLU A 12 0.27 -2.17 12.39
C GLU A 12 0.99 -2.25 11.04
N GLN A 13 0.23 -2.46 9.98
CA GLN A 13 0.71 -2.52 8.60
C GLN A 13 -0.11 -1.57 7.73
N LEU A 14 0.55 -0.91 6.78
CA LEU A 14 -0.07 -0.04 5.80
C LEU A 14 -0.45 -0.81 4.52
N ALA A 15 -1.61 -0.47 3.96
CA ALA A 15 -2.08 -1.01 2.70
C ALA A 15 -2.76 0.05 1.83
N LEU A 16 -2.75 -0.19 0.52
CA LEU A 16 -3.57 0.53 -0.45
C LEU A 16 -4.92 -0.17 -0.60
N LEU A 17 -6.02 0.57 -0.44
CA LEU A 17 -7.37 0.08 -0.72
C LEU A 17 -7.75 0.41 -2.16
N VAL A 18 -7.81 -0.61 -3.01
CA VAL A 18 -8.14 -0.48 -4.44
C VAL A 18 -9.21 -1.51 -4.81
N ASN A 19 -10.32 -1.05 -5.38
CA ASN A 19 -11.46 -1.88 -5.81
C ASN A 19 -11.99 -2.83 -4.71
N GLY A 20 -11.94 -2.39 -3.45
CA GLY A 20 -12.44 -3.16 -2.31
C GLY A 20 -11.44 -4.17 -1.73
N ASN A 21 -10.23 -4.28 -2.29
CA ASN A 21 -9.18 -5.12 -1.75
C ASN A 21 -8.04 -4.28 -1.17
N LEU A 22 -7.42 -4.82 -0.11
CA LEU A 22 -6.22 -4.28 0.51
C LEU A 22 -4.98 -4.91 -0.10
N TYR A 23 -4.02 -4.05 -0.45
CA TYR A 23 -2.71 -4.44 -0.98
C TYR A 23 -1.63 -3.96 -0.01
N ASP A 24 -0.94 -4.90 0.61
CA ASP A 24 0.13 -4.61 1.58
C ASP A 24 1.28 -3.87 0.90
N THR A 25 1.64 -2.70 1.42
CA THR A 25 2.71 -1.87 0.83
C THR A 25 4.06 -2.58 0.81
N ASP A 26 4.35 -3.42 1.81
CA ASP A 26 5.57 -4.24 1.89
C ASP A 26 5.66 -5.26 0.74
N SER A 27 4.50 -5.78 0.29
CA SER A 27 4.45 -6.71 -0.85
C SER A 27 4.51 -6.02 -2.21
N LEU A 28 4.16 -4.73 -2.27
CA LEU A 28 4.08 -3.98 -3.52
C LEU A 28 5.43 -3.45 -3.98
N HIS A 29 6.23 -2.90 -3.06
CA HIS A 29 7.55 -2.35 -3.35
C HIS A 29 8.36 -2.13 -2.06
N SER A 30 9.65 -2.45 -2.06
CA SER A 30 10.54 -2.27 -0.89
C SER A 30 10.64 -0.84 -0.39
N ASP A 31 10.47 0.13 -1.30
CA ASP A 31 10.62 1.56 -1.00
C ASP A 31 9.30 2.19 -0.52
N LEU A 32 8.21 1.43 -0.49
CA LEU A 32 6.96 1.93 0.10
C LEU A 32 7.02 1.80 1.63
N PRO A 33 6.48 2.79 2.35
CA PRO A 33 6.44 2.75 3.81
C PRO A 33 5.51 1.64 4.31
N MET A 34 5.93 0.93 5.36
CA MET A 34 5.15 -0.16 5.97
C MET A 34 4.13 0.31 7.00
N SER A 35 4.22 1.56 7.48
CA SER A 35 3.29 2.11 8.47
C SER A 35 2.76 3.49 8.06
N MET A 36 1.59 3.86 8.59
CA MET A 36 1.02 5.19 8.36
C MET A 36 1.93 6.31 8.87
N SER A 37 2.58 6.10 10.03
CA SER A 37 3.50 7.07 10.60
C SER A 37 4.69 7.34 9.66
N MET A 38 5.28 6.30 9.07
CA MET A 38 6.37 6.45 8.10
C MET A 38 5.89 7.16 6.83
N PHE A 39 4.70 6.80 6.32
CA PHE A 39 4.11 7.47 5.16
C PHE A 39 3.96 8.97 5.38
N LEU A 40 3.41 9.38 6.53
CA LEU A 40 3.17 10.79 6.84
C LEU A 40 4.47 11.57 7.07
N ASN A 41 5.48 10.94 7.69
CA ASN A 41 6.77 11.57 7.94
C ASN A 41 7.54 11.87 6.65
N TYR A 42 7.41 11.02 5.63
CA TYR A 42 8.12 11.13 4.35
C TYR A 42 7.16 11.41 3.18
N TRP A 43 6.02 12.04 3.47
CA TRP A 43 4.89 12.19 2.55
C TRP A 43 5.29 12.68 1.16
N ASP A 44 6.08 13.74 1.07
CA ASP A 44 6.45 14.37 -0.19
C ASP A 44 7.25 13.43 -1.11
N ASP A 45 8.08 12.57 -0.52
CA ASP A 45 8.93 11.63 -1.25
C ASP A 45 8.18 10.35 -1.64
N VAL A 46 7.31 9.84 -0.76
CA VAL A 46 6.65 8.54 -0.94
C VAL A 46 5.33 8.64 -1.70
N MET A 47 4.68 9.81 -1.71
CA MET A 47 3.39 9.99 -2.39
C MET A 47 3.45 9.66 -3.90
N PRO A 48 4.45 10.13 -4.68
CA PRO A 48 4.56 9.77 -6.10
C PRO A 48 4.70 8.25 -6.32
N LEU A 49 5.44 7.58 -5.44
CA LEU A 49 5.62 6.13 -5.49
C LEU A 49 4.31 5.39 -5.19
N ALA A 50 3.56 5.82 -4.17
CA ALA A 50 2.28 5.23 -3.80
C ALA A 50 1.21 5.40 -4.88
N LEU A 51 1.17 6.56 -5.55
CA LEU A 51 0.30 6.80 -6.71
C LEU A 51 0.65 5.91 -7.89
N SER A 52 1.94 5.74 -8.18
CA SER A 52 2.41 4.82 -9.22
C SER A 52 2.02 3.37 -8.92
N ALA A 53 2.19 2.94 -7.66
CA ALA A 53 1.75 1.61 -7.22
C ALA A 53 0.23 1.44 -7.35
N GLU A 54 -0.58 2.41 -6.92
CA GLU A 54 -2.04 2.40 -7.09
C GLU A 54 -2.42 2.27 -8.58
N GLN A 55 -1.75 3.01 -9.46
CA GLN A 55 -2.01 2.98 -10.90
C GLN A 55 -1.72 1.60 -11.50
N ARG A 56 -0.57 1.00 -11.15
CA ARG A 56 -0.21 -0.35 -11.59
C ARG A 56 -1.21 -1.42 -11.12
N ILE A 57 -1.76 -1.27 -9.92
CA ILE A 57 -2.82 -2.15 -9.42
C ILE A 57 -4.08 -2.01 -10.29
N LYS A 58 -4.49 -0.77 -10.57
CA LYS A 58 -5.67 -0.49 -11.41
C LYS A 58 -5.52 -0.99 -12.85
N GLU A 59 -4.30 -0.98 -13.38
CA GLU A 59 -3.96 -1.50 -14.71
C GLU A 59 -3.81 -3.03 -14.75
N GLY A 60 -3.96 -3.72 -13.61
CA GLY A 60 -3.87 -5.18 -13.53
C GLY A 60 -2.44 -5.72 -13.60
N MET A 61 -1.43 -4.87 -13.39
CA MET A 61 -0.02 -5.25 -13.42
C MET A 61 0.48 -5.85 -12.09
N VAL A 62 -0.37 -5.89 -11.07
CA VAL A 62 -0.08 -6.46 -9.74
C VAL A 62 -0.90 -7.73 -9.57
N ARG A 63 -0.25 -8.81 -9.11
CA ARG A 63 -0.89 -10.11 -8.92
C ARG A 63 -1.96 -10.06 -7.83
N SER A 64 -3.11 -10.68 -8.10
CA SER A 64 -4.21 -10.80 -7.13
C SER A 64 -3.85 -11.57 -5.85
N SER A 65 -2.79 -12.38 -5.85
CA SER A 65 -2.30 -13.07 -4.65
C SER A 65 -1.76 -12.13 -3.56
N MET A 66 -1.51 -10.86 -3.90
CA MET A 66 -1.10 -9.81 -2.95
C MET A 66 -2.29 -9.01 -2.39
N ALA A 67 -3.51 -9.31 -2.85
CA ALA A 67 -4.73 -8.63 -2.47
C ALA A 67 -5.51 -9.48 -1.45
N PHE A 68 -6.01 -8.86 -0.39
CA PHE A 68 -6.92 -9.50 0.56
C PHE A 68 -8.18 -8.64 0.76
N PRO A 69 -9.36 -9.27 0.94
CA PRO A 69 -10.63 -8.56 1.12
C PRO A 69 -10.73 -7.88 2.50
#